data_AF-A0A2V3UAT5-F1
#
_entry.id   AF-A0A2V3UAT5-F1
#
_cell.length_a   1.000
_cell.length_b   1.000
_cell.length_c   1.000
_cell.angle_alpha   90.00
_cell.angle_beta   90.00
_cell.angle_gamma   90.00
#
_symmetry.space_group_name_H-M   'P 1'
#
loop_
_entity.id
_entity.type
_entity.pdbx_description
1 polymer ?
#
loop_
_entity_poly.entity_id
_entity_poly.type
_entity_poly.pdbx_seq_one_letter_code
_entity_poly.pdbx_strand_id
1 'polypeptide(L)' 'MTKLNVSQTKDGFRMVSTPGLVVVGLSREAADAFAEADERCSASGRV' A
#
# COMPACT_ATOMS: atom_id res chain seq x y z
N MET A 1 0.28 9.24 11.59
CA MET A 1 0.62 8.11 10.71
C MET A 1 -0.37 8.05 9.57
N THR A 2 0.11 8.30 8.35
CA THR A 2 -0.66 8.07 7.12
C THR A 2 -1.04 6.60 7.05
N LYS A 3 -2.34 6.31 7.01
CA LYS A 3 -2.83 4.93 6.95
C LYS A 3 -2.84 4.47 5.49
N LEU A 4 -2.02 3.48 5.16
CA LEU A 4 -2.06 2.81 3.87
C LEU A 4 -3.33 1.94 3.78
N ASN A 5 -4.13 2.15 2.74
CA ASN A 5 -5.31 1.33 2.47
C ASN A 5 -5.04 0.39 1.31
N VAL A 6 -5.29 -0.90 1.51
CA VAL A 6 -5.19 -1.94 0.46
C VAL A 6 -6.59 -2.44 0.13
N SER A 7 -6.93 -2.48 -1.16
CA SER A 7 -8.20 -2.99 -1.65
C SER A 7 -8.00 -3.85 -2.90
N GLN A 8 -9.01 -4.63 -3.27
CA GLN A 8 -8.99 -5.44 -4.49
C GLN A 8 -9.91 -4.82 -5.53
N THR A 9 -9.40 -4.70 -6.75
CA THR A 9 -10.15 -4.24 -7.93
C THR A 9 -11.01 -5.38 -8.49
N LYS A 10 -11.98 -5.04 -9.34
CA LYS A 10 -12.88 -6.02 -9.98
C LYS A 10 -12.13 -7.05 -10.83
N ASP A 11 -10.99 -6.66 -11.38
CA ASP A 11 -10.15 -7.48 -12.25
C ASP A 11 -9.19 -8.40 -11.48
N GLY A 12 -9.31 -8.47 -10.16
CA GLY A 12 -8.48 -9.33 -9.30
C GLY A 12 -7.16 -8.71 -8.86
N PHE A 13 -6.72 -7.61 -9.49
CA PHE A 13 -5.56 -6.83 -9.07
C PHE A 13 -5.80 -6.07 -7.77
N ARG A 14 -4.74 -5.67 -7.08
CA ARG A 14 -4.76 -4.88 -5.86
C ARG A 14 -4.57 -3.39 -6.17
N MET A 15 -5.13 -2.57 -5.29
CA MET A 15 -4.94 -1.13 -5.24
C MET A 15 -4.43 -0.76 -3.84
N VAL A 16 -3.43 0.10 -3.81
CA VAL A 16 -2.85 0.67 -2.59
C VAL A 16 -3.02 2.19 -2.64
N SER A 17 -3.54 2.79 -1.57
CA SER A 17 -3.76 4.24 -1.51
C SER A 17 -3.30 4.84 -0.19
N THR A 18 -2.62 5.99 -0.28
CA THR A 18 -2.22 6.85 0.83
C THR A 18 -2.64 8.30 0.51
N PRO A 19 -2.66 9.21 1.50
CA PRO A 19 -2.87 10.63 1.20
C PRO A 19 -1.79 11.16 0.23
N GLY A 20 -2.20 11.48 -1.00
CA GLY A 20 -1.32 12.02 -2.05
C GLY A 20 -0.77 10.98 -3.05
N LEU A 21 -1.05 9.69 -2.86
CA LEU A 21 -0.61 8.64 -3.79
C LEU A 21 -1.65 7.51 -3.91
N VAL A 22 -1.96 7.13 -5.15
CA VAL A 22 -2.77 5.95 -5.46
C VAL A 22 -2.03 5.11 -6.49
N VAL A 23 -1.86 3.82 -6.19
CA VAL A 23 -1.22 2.85 -7.08
C VAL A 23 -2.22 1.72 -7.35
N VAL A 24 -2.47 1.42 -8.62
CA VAL A 24 -3.47 0.44 -9.09
C VAL A 24 -2.81 -0.63 -9.94
N GLY A 25 -3.49 -1.77 -10.12
CA GLY A 25 -3.01 -2.85 -10.99
C GLY A 25 -1.88 -3.67 -10.38
N LEU A 26 -1.76 -3.67 -9.05
CA LEU A 26 -0.71 -4.41 -8.35
C LEU A 26 -1.05 -5.89 -8.30
N SER A 27 -0.03 -6.74 -8.42
CA SER A 27 -0.17 -8.13 -7.99
C SER A 27 -0.37 -8.18 -6.47
N ARG A 28 -0.76 -9.34 -5.94
CA ARG A 28 -0.88 -9.53 -4.50
C ARG A 28 0.47 -9.29 -3.81
N GLU A 29 1.53 -9.88 -4.34
CA GLU A 29 2.89 -9.80 -3.82
C GLU A 29 3.40 -8.35 -3.82
N ALA A 30 3.11 -7.59 -4.88
CA ALA A 30 3.49 -6.19 -4.97
C ALA A 30 2.75 -5.30 -3.96
N ALA A 31 1.46 -5.56 -3.71
CA ALA A 31 0.70 -4.84 -2.70
C ALA A 31 1.15 -5.18 -1.28
N ASP A 32 1.45 -6.45 -1.01
CA ASP A 32 1.97 -6.92 0.29
C ASP A 32 3.35 -6.30 0.58
N ALA A 33 4.24 -6.25 -0.43
CA ALA A 33 5.54 -5.58 -0.30
C ALA A 33 5.42 -4.07 -0.01
N PHE A 34 4.43 -3.40 -0.60
CA PHE A 34 4.16 -1.99 -0.36
C PHE A 34 3.70 -1.74 1.08
N ALA A 35 2.84 -2.62 1.61
CA ALA A 35 2.37 -2.54 2.98
C ALA A 35 3.51 -2.78 3.99
N GLU A 36 4.35 -3.79 3.75
CA GLU A 36 5.53 -4.05 4.60
C GLU A 36 6.49 -2.84 4.63
N ALA A 37 6.74 -2.22 3.47
CA ALA A 37 7.59 -1.04 3.39
C ALA A 37 7.02 0.15 4.17
N ASP A 38 5.70 0.39 4.08
CA ASP A 38 5.01 1.45 4.82
C ASP A 38 5.03 1.22 6.33
N GLU A 39 4.83 -0.02 6.78
CA GLU A 39 4.94 -0.40 8.20
C GLU A 39 6.37 -0.18 8.72
N ARG A 40 7.39 -0.57 7.93
CA ARG A 40 8.81 -0.35 8.29
C ARG A 40 9.17 1.13 8.35
N CYS A 41 8.70 1.94 7.41
CA CYS A 41 8.86 3.39 7.45
C CYS A 41 8.18 4.00 8.67
N SER A 42 6.94 3.59 8.96
CA SER A 42 6.17 4.05 10.12
C SER A 42 6.82 3.67 11.46
N ALA A 43 7.35 2.44 11.58
CA ALA A 43 8.03 1.97 12.78
C ALA A 43 9.36 2.70 13.04
N SER A 44 9.99 3.23 11.99
CA SER A 44 11.26 3.97 12.11
C SER A 44 11.11 5.39 12.68
N GLY A 45 9.88 5.87 12.91
CA GLY A 45 9.60 7.20 13.46
C GLY A 45 10.04 8.37 12.56
N ARG A 46 10.53 8.08 11.36
CA ARG A 46 10.91 9.07 10.33
C ARG A 46 9.78 9.22 9.32
N VAL A 47 8.63 9.72 9.77
CA VAL A 47 7.58 10.26 8.89
C VAL A 47 6.74 11.27 9.66
#